data_AF-A0A0S2DLJ4-F1
#
_entry.id   AF-A0A0S2DLJ4-F1
#
_cell.length_a   1.000
_cell.length_b   1.000
_cell.length_c   1.000
_cell.angle_alpha   90.00
_cell.angle_beta   90.00
_cell.angle_gamma   90.00
#
_symmetry.space_group_name_H-M   'P 1'
#
loop_
_entity.id
_entity.type
_entity.pdbx_description
1 polymer ?
#
loop_
_entity_poly.entity_id
_entity_poly.type
_entity_poly.pdbx_seq_one_letter_code
_entity_poly.pdbx_strand_id
1 'polypeptide(L)'
;MPMSLLSKLFRGRRPARADAGVCPAPLDLHAFTERYAQALRALWPQARLRVGHGARLADTRIDWSLPDGFAATQFVASGYRRYLDAPEALERVLAEQVEAARALQRRHALGAQAGDDDAILPVLKTRGWHEVALQQARAIGGGAGIAFVVEALAGDLVLSFVEDRADSMDYLSPSEAERRGLAPDALRARALRNLQRFLPELEIEGGDGRYVLRLDRNYDASMALLFEHWRERAPVRGEPVFAIAARDELWLCGRDDDEGVQRLGEAAAEISRTSAYGLSSALFVWRDGALRVLED
;
A
#
# COMPACT_ATOMS: atom_id res chain seq x y z
N MET A 1 53.55 -21.62 34.98
CA MET A 1 53.91 -23.04 34.76
C MET A 1 54.40 -23.56 36.11
N PRO A 2 53.75 -24.59 36.68
CA PRO A 2 53.84 -25.94 36.12
C PRO A 2 52.50 -26.69 35.96
N MET A 3 52.54 -27.59 34.97
CA MET A 3 51.73 -28.79 34.69
C MET A 3 51.98 -29.86 35.78
N SER A 4 51.21 -30.93 36.05
CA SER A 4 49.98 -31.55 35.53
C SER A 4 49.72 -32.85 36.35
N LEU A 5 48.53 -33.44 36.16
CA LEU A 5 48.15 -34.85 36.34
C LEU A 5 47.89 -35.42 37.75
N LEU A 6 46.60 -35.49 38.09
CA LEU A 6 46.01 -36.73 38.65
C LEU A 6 44.56 -36.89 38.16
N SER A 7 44.42 -37.61 37.06
CA SER A 7 43.16 -38.17 36.57
C SER A 7 42.66 -39.30 37.48
N LYS A 8 41.34 -39.35 37.67
CA LYS A 8 40.47 -40.51 38.01
C LYS A 8 39.66 -40.28 39.27
N LEU A 9 38.46 -39.76 39.10
CA LEU A 9 37.22 -40.24 39.70
C LEU A 9 36.08 -39.58 38.89
N PHE A 10 35.00 -40.31 38.63
CA PHE A 10 33.84 -39.91 37.81
C PHE A 10 33.98 -40.14 36.28
N ARG A 11 34.08 -41.41 35.89
CA ARG A 11 33.40 -41.90 34.68
C ARG A 11 31.91 -42.03 35.00
N GLY A 12 31.07 -41.21 34.38
CA GLY A 12 29.62 -41.33 34.43
C GLY A 12 29.00 -40.71 33.18
N ARG A 13 28.54 -41.56 32.26
CA ARG A 13 27.68 -41.34 31.08
C ARG A 13 27.61 -39.92 30.48
N ARG A 14 28.15 -39.77 29.25
CA ARG A 14 27.68 -38.75 28.29
C ARG A 14 26.17 -38.91 28.08
N PRO A 15 25.34 -37.85 28.20
CA PRO A 15 24.04 -37.87 27.57
C PRO A 15 24.23 -37.89 26.05
N ALA A 16 23.36 -38.63 25.36
CA ALA A 16 23.34 -38.69 23.92
C ALA A 16 23.22 -37.27 23.35
N ARG A 17 23.97 -36.99 22.27
CA ARG A 17 23.72 -35.84 21.41
C ARG A 17 22.25 -35.93 20.99
N ALA A 18 21.43 -35.00 21.45
CA ALA A 18 20.15 -34.74 20.81
C ALA A 18 20.46 -34.35 19.37
N ASP A 19 19.82 -35.04 18.43
CA ASP A 19 19.86 -34.71 17.02
C ASP A 19 19.62 -33.21 16.85
N ALA A 20 20.58 -32.52 16.24
CA ALA A 20 20.33 -31.22 15.67
C ALA A 20 19.36 -31.46 14.50
N GLY A 21 18.06 -31.38 14.81
CA GLY A 21 17.00 -31.43 13.82
C GLY A 21 17.31 -30.42 12.73
N VAL A 22 17.49 -30.92 11.52
CA VAL A 22 17.57 -30.11 10.30
C VAL A 22 16.34 -29.20 10.30
N CYS A 23 16.52 -27.90 10.54
CA CYS A 23 15.46 -26.95 10.23
C CYS A 23 15.27 -27.03 8.71
N PRO A 24 14.10 -27.44 8.21
CA PRO A 24 13.89 -27.53 6.77
C PRO A 24 14.13 -26.17 6.15
N ALA A 25 14.75 -26.15 4.97
CA ALA A 25 14.96 -24.93 4.22
C ALA A 25 13.60 -24.22 4.03
N PRO A 26 13.56 -22.87 4.10
CA PRO A 26 12.33 -22.14 3.88
C PRO A 26 11.75 -22.50 2.50
N LEU A 27 10.42 -22.57 2.43
CA LEU A 27 9.69 -22.83 1.20
C LEU A 27 10.08 -21.80 0.14
N ASP A 28 10.29 -22.25 -1.09
CA ASP A 28 10.38 -21.33 -2.21
C ASP A 28 9.01 -20.70 -2.52
N LEU A 29 9.01 -19.68 -3.38
CA LEU A 29 7.81 -18.94 -3.75
C LEU A 29 6.73 -19.85 -4.34
N HIS A 30 7.11 -20.86 -5.12
CA HIS A 30 6.16 -21.77 -5.76
C HIS A 30 5.48 -22.64 -4.70
N ALA A 31 6.25 -23.26 -3.81
CA ALA A 31 5.75 -24.08 -2.71
C ALA A 31 4.89 -23.26 -1.73
N PHE A 32 5.30 -22.03 -1.40
CA PHE A 32 4.48 -21.12 -0.58
C PHE A 32 3.15 -20.79 -1.27
N THR A 33 3.18 -20.49 -2.57
CA THR A 33 1.98 -20.19 -3.37
C THR A 33 1.02 -21.39 -3.41
N GLU A 34 1.55 -22.61 -3.60
CA GLU A 34 0.72 -23.82 -3.62
C GLU A 34 0.13 -24.14 -2.25
N ARG A 35 0.89 -23.94 -1.15
CA ARG A 35 0.35 -24.05 0.21
C ARG A 35 -0.81 -23.08 0.44
N TYR A 36 -0.67 -21.85 -0.05
CA TYR A 36 -1.74 -20.88 0.05
C TYR A 36 -2.96 -21.26 -0.82
N ALA A 37 -2.74 -21.67 -2.06
CA ALA A 37 -3.80 -22.15 -2.95
C ALA A 37 -4.55 -23.36 -2.37
N GLN A 38 -3.84 -24.28 -1.72
CA GLN A 38 -4.44 -25.44 -1.05
C GLN A 38 -5.34 -25.02 0.12
N ALA A 39 -4.91 -24.04 0.92
CA ALA A 39 -5.72 -23.50 2.00
C ALA A 39 -7.03 -22.86 1.48
N LEU A 40 -6.97 -22.12 0.37
CA LEU A 40 -8.15 -21.56 -0.28
C LEU A 40 -9.08 -22.65 -0.84
N ARG A 41 -8.55 -23.70 -1.48
CA ARG A 41 -9.34 -24.85 -1.97
C ARG A 41 -10.03 -25.61 -0.83
N ALA A 42 -9.35 -25.77 0.31
CA ALA A 42 -9.93 -26.43 1.47
C ALA A 42 -11.10 -25.61 2.06
N LEU A 43 -10.98 -24.29 2.06
CA LEU A 43 -12.00 -23.39 2.56
C LEU A 43 -13.20 -23.24 1.63
N TRP A 44 -12.95 -23.17 0.31
CA TRP A 44 -13.99 -23.11 -0.71
C TRP A 44 -13.78 -24.21 -1.76
N PRO A 45 -14.28 -25.43 -1.52
CA PRO A 45 -14.13 -26.56 -2.45
C PRO A 45 -14.70 -26.30 -3.85
N GLN A 46 -15.71 -25.44 -3.95
CA GLN A 46 -16.35 -25.01 -5.19
C GLN A 46 -15.60 -23.90 -5.94
N ALA A 47 -14.51 -23.36 -5.37
CA ALA A 47 -13.77 -22.28 -5.98
C ALA A 47 -13.00 -22.76 -7.21
N ARG A 48 -13.04 -21.96 -8.28
CA ARG A 48 -12.14 -22.12 -9.43
C ARG A 48 -10.92 -21.26 -9.21
N LEU A 49 -9.75 -21.88 -8.99
CA LEU A 49 -8.48 -21.20 -8.76
C LEU A 49 -7.54 -21.34 -9.96
N ARG A 50 -6.82 -20.28 -10.28
CA ARG A 50 -5.71 -20.26 -11.23
C ARG A 50 -4.50 -19.59 -10.57
N VAL A 51 -3.40 -20.33 -10.46
CA VAL A 51 -2.12 -19.78 -10.02
C VAL A 51 -1.40 -19.20 -11.22
N GLY A 52 -1.00 -17.93 -11.13
CA GLY A 52 -0.16 -17.27 -12.12
C GLY A 52 1.23 -17.02 -11.54
N HIS A 53 2.27 -17.62 -12.12
CA HIS A 53 3.66 -17.31 -11.81
C HIS A 53 4.16 -16.27 -12.80
N GLY A 54 4.35 -15.04 -12.34
CA GLY A 54 4.92 -13.99 -13.18
C GLY A 54 6.44 -13.98 -13.14
N ALA A 55 7.06 -13.23 -14.06
CA ALA A 55 8.52 -13.17 -14.21
C ALA A 55 9.23 -12.56 -12.98
N ARG A 56 8.50 -11.78 -12.16
CA ARG A 56 8.99 -11.20 -10.90
C ARG A 56 8.12 -11.66 -9.73
N LEU A 57 8.66 -11.58 -8.52
CA LEU A 57 7.93 -11.91 -7.28
C LEU A 57 6.57 -11.19 -7.19
N ALA A 58 6.55 -9.89 -7.50
CA ALA A 58 5.35 -9.05 -7.47
C ALA A 58 4.25 -9.51 -8.46
N ASP A 59 4.62 -10.28 -9.48
CA ASP A 59 3.71 -10.73 -10.52
C ASP A 59 3.11 -12.12 -10.21
N THR A 60 3.52 -12.78 -9.10
CA THR A 60 2.95 -14.05 -8.66
C THR A 60 1.63 -13.84 -7.91
N ARG A 61 0.56 -14.49 -8.38
CA ARG A 61 -0.81 -14.28 -7.92
C ARG A 61 -1.67 -15.54 -7.96
N ILE A 62 -2.78 -15.51 -7.23
CA ILE A 62 -3.85 -16.51 -7.30
C ILE A 62 -5.14 -15.80 -7.71
N ASP A 63 -5.64 -16.10 -8.90
CA ASP A 63 -6.95 -15.69 -9.37
C ASP A 63 -7.97 -16.74 -8.93
N TRP A 64 -9.08 -16.34 -8.31
CA TRP A 64 -10.09 -17.27 -7.84
C TRP A 64 -11.51 -16.73 -7.98
N SER A 65 -12.45 -17.63 -8.19
CA SER A 65 -13.87 -17.30 -8.33
C SER A 65 -14.77 -18.34 -7.69
N LEU A 66 -15.99 -17.93 -7.32
CA LEU A 66 -17.02 -18.80 -6.75
C LEU A 66 -18.28 -18.80 -7.63
N PRO A 67 -19.16 -19.82 -7.50
CA PRO A 67 -20.39 -19.90 -8.28
C PRO A 67 -21.40 -18.78 -8.05
N ASP A 68 -21.28 -18.03 -6.94
CA ASP A 68 -22.13 -16.90 -6.60
C ASP A 68 -21.80 -15.62 -7.40
N GLY A 69 -20.84 -15.69 -8.32
CA GLY A 69 -20.39 -14.56 -9.13
C GLY A 69 -19.16 -13.85 -8.57
N PHE A 70 -18.68 -14.23 -7.38
CA PHE A 70 -17.47 -13.66 -6.80
C PHE A 70 -16.25 -13.99 -7.67
N ALA A 71 -15.39 -12.99 -7.86
CA ALA A 71 -14.07 -13.17 -8.44
C ALA A 71 -13.07 -12.22 -7.78
N ALA A 72 -11.85 -12.70 -7.51
CA ALA A 72 -10.78 -11.90 -6.93
C ALA A 72 -9.40 -12.38 -7.37
N THR A 73 -8.43 -11.46 -7.33
CA THR A 73 -7.00 -11.73 -7.54
C THR A 73 -6.25 -11.43 -6.25
N GLN A 74 -5.40 -12.35 -5.81
CA GLN A 74 -4.57 -12.17 -4.62
C GLN A 74 -3.09 -12.27 -4.98
N PHE A 75 -2.33 -11.21 -4.71
CA PHE A 75 -0.89 -11.19 -4.89
C PHE A 75 -0.17 -11.87 -3.72
N VAL A 76 0.79 -12.73 -4.05
CA VAL A 76 1.46 -13.60 -3.06
C VAL A 76 2.70 -12.93 -2.46
N ALA A 77 3.26 -11.93 -3.15
CA ALA A 77 4.52 -11.29 -2.81
C ALA A 77 4.59 -10.75 -1.37
N SER A 78 3.53 -10.10 -0.89
CA SER A 78 3.48 -9.51 0.45
C SER A 78 3.58 -10.58 1.54
N GLY A 79 2.73 -11.61 1.47
CA GLY A 79 2.77 -12.74 2.40
C GLY A 79 4.08 -13.50 2.33
N TYR A 80 4.60 -13.76 1.13
CA TYR A 80 5.87 -14.46 0.96
C TYR A 80 7.06 -13.68 1.56
N ARG A 81 7.09 -12.35 1.41
CA ARG A 81 8.15 -11.54 2.03
C ARG A 81 8.10 -11.62 3.55
N ARG A 82 6.91 -11.51 4.17
CA ARG A 82 6.75 -11.69 5.63
C ARG A 82 7.17 -13.09 6.09
N TYR A 83 6.92 -14.11 5.26
CA TYR A 83 7.37 -15.47 5.53
C TYR A 83 8.90 -15.59 5.49
N LEU A 84 9.57 -14.97 4.52
CA LEU A 84 11.03 -14.96 4.46
C LEU A 84 11.67 -14.28 5.67
N ASP A 85 11.01 -13.25 6.21
CA ASP A 85 11.47 -12.55 7.42
C ASP A 85 11.35 -13.40 8.70
N ALA A 86 10.37 -14.33 8.75
CA ALA A 86 10.13 -15.24 9.88
C ALA A 86 9.59 -16.61 9.42
N PRO A 87 10.44 -17.53 8.93
CA PRO A 87 10.00 -18.79 8.34
C PRO A 87 9.25 -19.72 9.31
N GLU A 88 9.54 -19.64 10.60
CA GLU A 88 8.81 -20.37 11.65
C GLU A 88 7.35 -19.94 11.79
N ALA A 89 6.99 -18.74 11.29
CA ALA A 89 5.64 -18.20 11.33
C ALA A 89 4.78 -18.57 10.11
N LEU A 90 5.19 -19.56 9.30
CA LEU A 90 4.49 -19.96 8.06
C LEU A 90 2.98 -20.07 8.23
N GLU A 91 2.52 -20.85 9.21
CA GLU A 91 1.09 -21.12 9.42
C GLU A 91 0.32 -19.85 9.80
N ARG A 92 0.95 -18.95 10.58
CA ARG A 92 0.37 -17.65 10.91
C ARG A 92 0.24 -16.78 9.67
N VAL A 93 1.29 -16.69 8.86
CA VAL A 93 1.28 -15.90 7.62
C VAL A 93 0.23 -16.43 6.64
N LEU A 94 0.12 -17.76 6.48
CA LEU A 94 -0.92 -18.37 5.64
C LEU A 94 -2.33 -18.10 6.19
N ALA A 95 -2.54 -18.19 7.50
CA ALA A 95 -3.82 -17.90 8.13
C ALA A 95 -4.25 -16.44 7.89
N GLU A 96 -3.33 -15.47 8.02
CA GLU A 96 -3.59 -14.06 7.72
C GLU A 96 -4.02 -13.84 6.26
N GLN A 97 -3.36 -14.53 5.31
CA GLN A 97 -3.73 -14.46 3.90
C GLN A 97 -5.12 -15.07 3.66
N VAL A 98 -5.44 -16.20 4.29
CA VAL A 98 -6.77 -16.82 4.22
C VAL A 98 -7.86 -15.93 4.81
N GLU A 99 -7.59 -15.25 5.94
CA GLU A 99 -8.54 -14.30 6.52
C GLU A 99 -8.80 -13.11 5.59
N ALA A 100 -7.75 -12.59 4.92
CA ALA A 100 -7.93 -11.56 3.90
C ALA A 100 -8.84 -12.05 2.75
N ALA A 101 -8.68 -13.30 2.32
CA ALA A 101 -9.56 -13.92 1.33
C ALA A 101 -11.02 -14.03 1.81
N ARG A 102 -11.22 -14.36 3.10
CA ARG A 102 -12.57 -14.45 3.72
C ARG A 102 -13.24 -13.09 3.77
N ALA A 103 -12.48 -12.04 4.11
CA ALA A 103 -13.00 -10.68 4.12
C ALA A 103 -13.52 -10.25 2.73
N LEU A 104 -12.75 -10.55 1.67
CA LEU A 104 -13.17 -10.30 0.28
C LEU A 104 -14.48 -11.02 -0.07
N GLN A 105 -14.61 -12.30 0.26
CA GLN A 105 -15.81 -13.08 -0.03
C GLN A 105 -17.02 -12.60 0.78
N ARG A 106 -16.85 -12.33 2.08
CA ARG A 106 -17.93 -11.81 2.94
C ARG A 106 -18.48 -10.49 2.39
N ARG A 107 -17.60 -9.60 1.95
CA ARG A 107 -18.00 -8.32 1.33
C ARG A 107 -18.82 -8.53 0.06
N HIS A 108 -18.40 -9.44 -0.80
CA HIS A 108 -19.18 -9.79 -1.98
C HIS A 108 -20.56 -10.33 -1.61
N ALA A 109 -20.64 -11.23 -0.62
CA ALA A 109 -21.89 -11.81 -0.16
C ALA A 109 -22.85 -10.79 0.48
N LEU A 110 -22.32 -9.77 1.16
CA LEU A 110 -23.11 -8.67 1.72
C LEU A 110 -23.64 -7.70 0.65
N GLY A 111 -23.07 -7.73 -0.55
CA GLY A 111 -23.46 -6.87 -1.66
C GLY A 111 -23.11 -5.39 -1.45
N ALA A 112 -23.32 -4.59 -2.51
CA ALA A 112 -23.00 -3.16 -2.54
C ALA A 112 -23.79 -2.28 -1.54
N GLN A 113 -24.80 -2.83 -0.85
CA GLN A 113 -25.57 -2.10 0.16
C GLN A 113 -24.83 -1.89 1.49
N ALA A 114 -23.64 -2.50 1.65
CA ALA A 114 -22.79 -2.29 2.83
C ALA A 114 -21.78 -1.13 2.66
N GLY A 115 -21.83 -0.41 1.54
CA GLY A 115 -20.97 0.74 1.25
C GLY A 115 -21.02 1.81 2.34
N ASP A 116 -19.87 2.22 2.84
CA ASP A 116 -19.72 3.35 3.75
C ASP A 116 -19.10 4.53 2.99
N ASP A 117 -19.97 5.41 2.53
CA ASP A 117 -19.59 6.62 1.81
C ASP A 117 -18.76 7.59 2.66
N ASP A 118 -18.87 7.51 3.99
CA ASP A 118 -18.10 8.29 4.93
C ASP A 118 -16.67 7.73 5.15
N ALA A 119 -16.43 6.50 4.71
CA ALA A 119 -15.12 5.84 4.68
C ALA A 119 -14.38 6.05 3.35
N ILE A 120 -14.98 6.76 2.38
CA ILE A 120 -14.31 7.04 1.10
C ILE A 120 -13.24 8.11 1.29
N LEU A 121 -11.99 7.79 0.98
CA LEU A 121 -10.84 8.69 1.10
C LEU A 121 -10.08 8.82 -0.23
N PRO A 122 -9.52 10.02 -0.52
CA PRO A 122 -8.70 10.25 -1.70
C PRO A 122 -7.27 9.75 -1.46
N VAL A 123 -6.71 9.06 -2.45
CA VAL A 123 -5.31 8.63 -2.44
C VAL A 123 -4.59 9.10 -3.70
N LEU A 124 -3.34 9.52 -3.52
CA LEU A 124 -2.46 9.87 -4.62
C LEU A 124 -1.77 8.61 -5.15
N LYS A 125 -1.69 8.51 -6.48
CA LYS A 125 -0.97 7.47 -7.21
C LYS A 125 -0.24 8.08 -8.40
N THR A 126 0.56 7.28 -9.09
CA THR A 126 1.18 7.66 -10.35
C THR A 126 0.34 7.20 -11.53
N ARG A 127 0.47 7.88 -12.66
CA ARG A 127 -0.08 7.41 -13.95
C ARG A 127 0.43 6.00 -14.30
N GLY A 128 1.71 5.72 -14.04
CA GLY A 128 2.32 4.41 -14.26
C GLY A 128 1.69 3.30 -13.42
N TRP A 129 1.31 3.57 -12.16
CA TRP A 129 0.58 2.61 -11.32
C TRP A 129 -0.75 2.21 -11.98
N HIS A 130 -1.50 3.17 -12.51
CA HIS A 130 -2.77 2.91 -13.18
C HIS A 130 -2.58 2.10 -14.48
N GLU A 131 -1.56 2.44 -15.27
CA GLU A 131 -1.25 1.72 -16.52
C GLU A 131 -0.88 0.26 -16.26
N VAL A 132 -0.03 -0.01 -15.25
CA VAL A 132 0.33 -1.37 -14.84
C VAL A 132 -0.91 -2.15 -14.38
N ALA A 133 -1.78 -1.54 -13.58
CA ALA A 133 -3.01 -2.18 -13.14
C ALA A 133 -3.94 -2.54 -14.31
N LEU A 134 -4.12 -1.63 -15.28
CA LEU A 134 -4.90 -1.89 -16.49
C LEU A 134 -4.30 -3.01 -17.35
N GLN A 135 -2.97 -3.03 -17.50
CA GLN A 135 -2.28 -4.11 -18.23
C GLN A 135 -2.51 -5.47 -17.55
N GLN A 136 -2.38 -5.51 -16.23
CA GLN A 136 -2.62 -6.73 -15.45
C GLN A 136 -4.07 -7.21 -15.58
N ALA A 137 -5.05 -6.30 -15.53
CA ALA A 137 -6.47 -6.63 -15.69
C ALA A 137 -6.77 -7.21 -17.09
N ARG A 138 -6.25 -6.59 -18.15
CA ARG A 138 -6.40 -7.06 -19.54
C ARG A 138 -5.78 -8.44 -19.75
N ALA A 139 -4.62 -8.71 -19.15
CA ALA A 139 -3.94 -10.00 -19.28
C ALA A 139 -4.70 -11.19 -18.66
N ILE A 140 -5.63 -10.95 -17.73
CA ILE A 140 -6.41 -12.01 -17.06
C ILE A 140 -7.66 -12.42 -17.88
N GLY A 141 -8.00 -11.68 -18.95
CA GLY A 141 -9.27 -11.88 -19.65
C GLY A 141 -10.49 -11.45 -18.83
N GLY A 142 -10.28 -10.80 -17.68
CA GLY A 142 -11.31 -10.09 -16.95
C GLY A 142 -11.72 -8.86 -17.74
N GLY A 143 -12.83 -8.94 -18.47
CA GLY A 143 -13.43 -7.75 -19.09
C GLY A 143 -13.69 -6.70 -18.02
N ALA A 144 -13.17 -5.48 -18.20
CA ALA A 144 -13.45 -4.23 -17.45
C ALA A 144 -13.52 -4.29 -15.90
N GLY A 145 -13.14 -5.41 -15.26
CA GLY A 145 -13.46 -5.72 -13.87
C GLY A 145 -12.48 -5.20 -12.83
N ILE A 146 -11.43 -4.49 -13.25
CA ILE A 146 -10.49 -3.80 -12.35
C ILE A 146 -10.16 -2.44 -12.95
N ALA A 147 -11.19 -1.64 -13.23
CA ALA A 147 -10.97 -0.22 -13.46
C ALA A 147 -11.12 0.45 -12.09
N PHE A 148 -10.06 1.04 -11.58
CA PHE A 148 -10.15 1.99 -10.47
C PHE A 148 -10.75 3.29 -11.00
N VAL A 149 -11.47 4.03 -10.17
CA VAL A 149 -11.75 5.43 -10.50
C VAL A 149 -10.43 6.21 -10.43
N VAL A 150 -10.05 6.84 -11.53
CA VAL A 150 -8.80 7.60 -11.65
C VAL A 150 -9.07 8.94 -12.33
N GLU A 151 -8.60 10.01 -11.71
CA GLU A 151 -8.65 11.37 -12.23
C GLU A 151 -7.23 11.91 -12.38
N ALA A 152 -6.94 12.66 -13.45
CA ALA A 152 -5.68 13.38 -13.55
C ALA A 152 -5.63 14.48 -12.48
N LEU A 153 -4.48 14.60 -11.80
CA LEU A 153 -4.28 15.65 -10.79
C LEU A 153 -3.28 16.71 -11.26
N ALA A 154 -1.99 16.36 -11.32
CA ALA A 154 -0.92 17.26 -11.75
C ALA A 154 0.31 16.44 -12.17
N GLY A 155 0.91 16.74 -13.32
CA GLY A 155 2.06 16.01 -13.82
C GLY A 155 1.79 14.51 -13.98
N ASP A 156 2.59 13.70 -13.28
CA ASP A 156 2.48 12.25 -13.19
C ASP A 156 1.55 11.76 -12.07
N LEU A 157 1.09 12.65 -11.18
CA LEU A 157 0.14 12.33 -10.13
C LEU A 157 -1.28 12.19 -10.67
N VAL A 158 -1.94 11.15 -10.18
CA VAL A 158 -3.36 10.89 -10.38
C VAL A 158 -4.04 10.74 -9.03
N LEU A 159 -5.32 11.08 -8.99
CA LEU A 159 -6.19 10.88 -7.85
C LEU A 159 -6.96 9.58 -8.05
N SER A 160 -6.99 8.74 -7.02
CA SER A 160 -7.91 7.60 -6.93
C SER A 160 -8.61 7.59 -5.59
N PHE A 161 -9.56 6.68 -5.42
CA PHE A 161 -10.44 6.65 -4.26
C PHE A 161 -10.46 5.27 -3.66
N VAL A 162 -10.35 5.23 -2.34
CA VAL A 162 -10.48 4.01 -1.55
C VAL A 162 -11.63 4.13 -0.58
N GLU A 163 -12.31 3.04 -0.29
CA GLU A 163 -13.14 2.88 0.89
C GLU A 163 -12.25 2.25 1.98
N ASP A 164 -11.96 3.03 3.02
CA ASP A 164 -11.04 2.63 4.10
C ASP A 164 -11.82 2.23 5.36
N ARG A 165 -11.89 0.92 5.58
CA ARG A 165 -12.61 0.27 6.67
C ARG A 165 -11.59 -0.29 7.67
N ALA A 166 -12.06 -0.57 8.88
CA ALA A 166 -11.22 -1.10 9.96
C ALA A 166 -10.43 -2.38 9.57
N ASP A 167 -10.94 -3.20 8.65
CA ASP A 167 -10.32 -4.44 8.21
C ASP A 167 -9.85 -4.44 6.73
N SER A 168 -10.12 -3.38 5.96
CA SER A 168 -9.73 -3.33 4.54
C SER A 168 -9.66 -1.92 3.97
N MET A 169 -8.74 -1.70 3.02
CA MET A 169 -8.66 -0.49 2.21
C MET A 169 -8.83 -0.88 0.74
N ASP A 170 -9.99 -0.55 0.16
CA ASP A 170 -10.39 -1.02 -1.16
C ASP A 170 -10.59 0.09 -2.16
N TYR A 171 -9.99 -0.02 -3.34
CA TYR A 171 -10.22 0.96 -4.39
C TYR A 171 -11.66 0.90 -4.89
N LEU A 172 -12.26 2.07 -5.08
CA LEU A 172 -13.55 2.20 -5.75
C LEU A 172 -13.40 1.93 -7.25
N SER A 173 -14.29 1.10 -7.79
CA SER A 173 -14.45 0.93 -9.23
C SER A 173 -15.49 1.92 -9.80
N PRO A 174 -15.41 2.31 -11.09
CA PRO A 174 -16.44 3.12 -11.74
C PRO A 174 -17.83 2.53 -11.58
N SER A 175 -17.96 1.19 -11.69
CA SER A 175 -19.24 0.52 -11.55
C SER A 175 -19.81 0.64 -10.12
N GLU A 176 -18.95 0.64 -9.10
CA GLU A 176 -19.38 0.82 -7.70
C GLU A 176 -19.76 2.27 -7.44
N ALA A 177 -18.97 3.23 -7.93
CA ALA A 177 -19.29 4.65 -7.83
C ALA A 177 -20.64 4.96 -8.52
N GLU A 178 -20.86 4.44 -9.73
CA GLU A 178 -22.13 4.60 -10.47
C GLU A 178 -23.31 3.97 -9.72
N ARG A 179 -23.16 2.73 -9.21
CA ARG A 179 -24.19 2.07 -8.40
C ARG A 179 -24.56 2.85 -7.15
N ARG A 180 -23.59 3.50 -6.50
CA ARG A 180 -23.81 4.36 -5.33
C ARG A 180 -24.31 5.76 -5.67
N GLY A 181 -24.51 6.08 -6.96
CA GLY A 181 -24.91 7.41 -7.40
C GLY A 181 -23.83 8.48 -7.18
N LEU A 182 -22.57 8.06 -7.08
CA LEU A 182 -21.41 8.93 -6.89
C LEU A 182 -20.86 9.36 -8.25
N ALA A 183 -21.46 10.40 -8.82
CA ALA A 183 -20.89 11.09 -9.98
C ALA A 183 -19.46 11.60 -9.66
N PRO A 184 -18.55 11.74 -10.64
CA PRO A 184 -17.13 12.07 -10.39
C PRO A 184 -16.91 13.27 -9.46
N ASP A 185 -17.53 14.42 -9.75
CA ASP A 185 -17.40 15.62 -8.91
C ASP A 185 -17.95 15.40 -7.49
N ALA A 186 -19.05 14.66 -7.36
CA ALA A 186 -19.65 14.34 -6.07
C ALA A 186 -18.78 13.38 -5.25
N LEU A 187 -18.17 12.38 -5.92
CA LEU A 187 -17.21 11.45 -5.33
C LEU A 187 -15.99 12.21 -4.80
N ARG A 188 -15.39 13.06 -5.63
CA ARG A 188 -14.23 13.87 -5.24
C ARG A 188 -14.56 14.78 -4.07
N ALA A 189 -15.67 15.51 -4.14
CA ALA A 189 -16.09 16.40 -3.06
C ALA A 189 -16.36 15.63 -1.76
N ARG A 190 -16.95 14.44 -1.83
CA ARG A 190 -17.18 13.57 -0.65
C ARG A 190 -15.86 13.09 -0.06
N ALA A 191 -14.96 12.55 -0.88
CA ALA A 191 -13.66 12.07 -0.44
C ALA A 191 -12.85 13.18 0.25
N LEU A 192 -12.80 14.39 -0.33
CA LEU A 192 -12.12 15.52 0.28
C LEU A 192 -12.74 15.94 1.62
N ARG A 193 -14.08 15.95 1.72
CA ARG A 193 -14.77 16.22 3.01
C ARG A 193 -14.45 15.16 4.07
N ASN A 194 -14.33 13.89 3.67
CA ASN A 194 -13.97 12.82 4.60
C ASN A 194 -12.52 12.98 5.07
N LEU A 195 -11.59 13.30 4.16
CA LEU A 195 -10.19 13.57 4.51
C LEU A 195 -10.05 14.77 5.46
N GLN A 196 -10.90 15.79 5.35
CA GLN A 196 -10.87 16.95 6.27
C GLN A 196 -11.02 16.57 7.75
N ARG A 197 -11.64 15.43 8.06
CA ARG A 197 -11.80 14.94 9.43
C ARG A 197 -10.46 14.64 10.11
N PHE A 198 -9.40 14.42 9.33
CA PHE A 198 -8.04 14.14 9.79
C PHE A 198 -7.21 15.40 10.07
N LEU A 199 -7.70 16.60 9.72
CA LEU A 199 -6.99 17.87 9.95
C LEU A 199 -6.56 18.11 11.41
N PRO A 200 -7.36 17.74 12.44
CA PRO A 200 -6.95 17.86 13.84
C PRO A 200 -5.75 16.98 14.21
N GLU A 201 -5.54 15.88 13.50
CA GLU A 201 -4.45 14.91 13.74
C GLU A 201 -3.21 15.20 12.89
N LEU A 202 -3.33 16.09 11.88
CA LEU A 202 -2.21 16.49 11.05
C LEU A 202 -1.10 17.10 11.91
N GLU A 203 0.09 16.53 11.87
CA GLU A 203 1.29 17.10 12.47
C GLU A 203 2.09 17.86 11.41
N ILE A 204 2.56 19.05 11.78
CA ILE A 204 3.39 19.90 10.91
C ILE A 204 4.69 20.12 11.67
N GLU A 205 5.72 19.42 11.22
CA GLU A 205 7.06 19.48 11.77
C GLU A 205 7.91 20.48 10.98
N GLY A 206 8.94 21.02 11.61
CA GLY A 206 9.83 22.01 11.00
C GLY A 206 9.55 23.45 11.45
N GLY A 207 9.93 24.41 10.62
CA GLY A 207 9.94 25.83 10.97
C GLY A 207 10.65 26.68 9.91
N ASP A 208 10.64 27.99 10.08
CA ASP A 208 11.34 28.95 9.20
C ASP A 208 11.04 28.78 7.70
N GLY A 209 9.79 28.43 7.36
CA GLY A 209 9.36 28.27 5.97
C GLY A 209 9.69 26.92 5.34
N ARG A 210 10.13 25.91 6.12
CA ARG A 210 10.40 24.54 5.68
C ARG A 210 9.69 23.55 6.60
N TYR A 211 8.83 22.71 6.03
CA TYR A 211 7.93 21.86 6.79
C TYR A 211 7.86 20.44 6.24
N VAL A 212 7.62 19.49 7.14
CA VAL A 212 7.24 18.11 6.83
C VAL A 212 5.88 17.85 7.46
N LEU A 213 4.97 17.26 6.69
CA LEU A 213 3.63 16.93 7.13
C LEU A 213 3.54 15.44 7.44
N ARG A 214 3.04 15.12 8.63
CA ARG A 214 2.86 13.75 9.12
C ARG A 214 1.42 13.52 9.55
N LEU A 215 0.88 12.35 9.21
CA LEU A 215 -0.46 11.94 9.64
C LEU A 215 -0.44 10.48 10.11
N ASP A 216 -0.70 9.53 9.21
CA ASP A 216 -0.90 8.11 9.52
C ASP A 216 -0.05 7.19 8.63
N ARG A 217 0.82 7.77 7.80
CA ARG A 217 1.64 7.13 6.77
C ARG A 217 0.86 6.54 5.59
N ASN A 218 -0.44 6.82 5.47
CA ASN A 218 -1.27 6.44 4.32
C ASN A 218 -1.80 7.66 3.58
N TYR A 219 -2.16 8.71 4.30
CA TYR A 219 -2.84 9.89 3.78
C TYR A 219 -2.01 11.18 3.88
N ASP A 220 -0.78 11.11 4.38
CA ASP A 220 0.14 12.24 4.51
C ASP A 220 0.26 13.01 3.19
N ALA A 221 0.57 12.33 2.08
CA ALA A 221 0.61 12.92 0.75
C ALA A 221 -0.73 13.52 0.31
N SER A 222 -1.85 12.87 0.66
CA SER A 222 -3.20 13.36 0.33
C SER A 222 -3.54 14.67 1.03
N MET A 223 -2.86 15.02 2.13
CA MET A 223 -3.08 16.32 2.81
C MET A 223 -2.70 17.53 1.96
N ALA A 224 -1.90 17.33 0.90
CA ALA A 224 -1.66 18.36 -0.11
C ALA A 224 -2.97 18.85 -0.77
N LEU A 225 -3.97 17.98 -0.92
CA LEU A 225 -5.28 18.31 -1.52
C LEU A 225 -6.11 19.25 -0.64
N LEU A 226 -5.78 19.36 0.65
CA LEU A 226 -6.47 20.19 1.62
C LEU A 226 -5.65 21.41 2.04
N PHE A 227 -4.59 21.76 1.30
CA PHE A 227 -3.65 22.81 1.69
C PHE A 227 -4.31 24.09 2.21
N GLU A 228 -5.35 24.59 1.54
CA GLU A 228 -6.07 25.80 1.97
C GLU A 228 -6.61 25.74 3.42
N HIS A 229 -6.92 24.55 3.92
CA HIS A 229 -7.47 24.36 5.27
C HIS A 229 -6.41 24.41 6.37
N TRP A 230 -5.14 24.21 6.03
CA TRP A 230 -4.05 24.16 7.01
C TRP A 230 -2.89 25.11 6.70
N ARG A 231 -2.95 25.86 5.60
CA ARG A 231 -1.89 26.80 5.15
C ARG A 231 -1.38 27.76 6.22
N GLU A 232 -2.25 28.23 7.11
CA GLU A 232 -1.89 29.20 8.16
C GLU A 232 -0.95 28.59 9.21
N ARG A 233 -0.96 27.26 9.34
CA ARG A 233 -0.10 26.52 10.28
C ARG A 233 1.32 26.31 9.75
N ALA A 234 1.56 26.56 8.46
CA ALA A 234 2.84 26.36 7.77
C ALA A 234 3.18 27.57 6.86
N PRO A 235 3.44 28.75 7.44
CA PRO A 235 3.71 29.96 6.67
C PRO A 235 5.02 29.85 5.88
N VAL A 236 4.99 30.19 4.60
CA VAL A 236 6.15 30.15 3.68
C VAL A 236 6.31 31.48 2.94
N ARG A 237 7.53 31.75 2.43
CA ARG A 237 7.83 32.94 1.61
C ARG A 237 7.58 32.65 0.13
N GLY A 238 6.80 33.50 -0.54
CA GLY A 238 6.41 33.28 -1.93
C GLY A 238 5.36 32.17 -2.06
N GLU A 239 5.32 31.52 -3.22
CA GLU A 239 4.36 30.44 -3.48
C GLU A 239 4.72 29.15 -2.71
N PRO A 240 3.74 28.42 -2.16
CA PRO A 240 3.97 27.12 -1.52
C PRO A 240 4.44 26.08 -2.53
N VAL A 241 5.62 25.49 -2.28
CA VAL A 241 6.24 24.45 -3.09
C VAL A 241 6.26 23.14 -2.33
N PHE A 242 5.70 22.09 -2.92
CA PHE A 242 5.57 20.75 -2.35
C PHE A 242 6.49 19.75 -3.03
N ALA A 243 7.07 18.86 -2.23
CA ALA A 243 7.49 17.54 -2.70
C ALA A 243 6.46 16.51 -2.23
N ILE A 244 5.87 15.78 -3.18
CA ILE A 244 4.90 14.71 -2.94
C ILE A 244 5.55 13.40 -3.40
N ALA A 245 6.54 12.95 -2.64
CA ALA A 245 7.55 12.00 -3.11
C ALA A 245 7.14 10.53 -2.90
N ALA A 246 6.39 10.26 -1.85
CA ALA A 246 5.80 8.96 -1.55
C ALA A 246 4.49 9.16 -0.80
N ARG A 247 3.70 8.09 -0.66
CA ARG A 247 2.42 8.11 0.06
C ARG A 247 2.50 8.75 1.46
N ASP A 248 3.60 8.54 2.16
CA ASP A 248 3.91 8.98 3.52
C ASP A 248 4.90 10.15 3.59
N GLU A 249 5.20 10.78 2.46
CA GLU A 249 6.21 11.85 2.37
C GLU A 249 5.63 13.10 1.67
N LEU A 250 5.16 14.05 2.49
CA LEU A 250 4.68 15.37 2.06
C LEU A 250 5.50 16.48 2.71
N TRP A 251 6.27 17.19 1.89
CA TRP A 251 7.19 18.23 2.35
C TRP A 251 6.84 19.55 1.67
N LEU A 252 7.09 20.67 2.34
CA LEU A 252 6.69 22.02 1.92
C LEU A 252 7.80 23.04 2.19
N CYS A 253 8.07 23.92 1.22
CA CYS A 253 8.78 25.18 1.46
C CYS A 253 8.15 26.34 0.68
N GLY A 254 8.76 27.53 0.78
CA GLY A 254 8.41 28.69 -0.04
C GLY A 254 9.24 28.78 -1.32
N ARG A 255 8.65 29.26 -2.42
CA ARG A 255 9.35 29.47 -3.70
C ARG A 255 10.54 30.45 -3.58
N ASP A 256 10.50 31.37 -2.61
CA ASP A 256 11.58 32.35 -2.37
C ASP A 256 12.72 31.79 -1.48
N ASP A 257 12.71 30.48 -1.23
CA ASP A 257 13.74 29.75 -0.52
C ASP A 257 14.47 28.79 -1.47
N ASP A 258 15.38 29.32 -2.28
CA ASP A 258 16.12 28.58 -3.31
C ASP A 258 16.78 27.31 -2.75
N GLU A 259 17.38 27.41 -1.56
CA GLU A 259 18.02 26.27 -0.89
C GLU A 259 16.99 25.22 -0.46
N GLY A 260 15.82 25.65 0.04
CA GLY A 260 14.70 24.78 0.38
C GLY A 260 14.13 24.06 -0.85
N VAL A 261 13.92 24.79 -1.94
CA VAL A 261 13.43 24.24 -3.22
C VAL A 261 14.42 23.22 -3.78
N GLN A 262 15.72 23.52 -3.77
CA GLN A 262 16.75 22.57 -4.20
C GLN A 262 16.71 21.29 -3.37
N ARG A 263 16.67 21.40 -2.04
CA ARG A 263 16.62 20.23 -1.14
C ARG A 263 15.36 19.39 -1.31
N LEU A 264 14.20 20.02 -1.52
CA LEU A 264 12.97 19.32 -1.84
C LEU A 264 13.12 18.51 -3.13
N GLY A 265 13.72 19.09 -4.17
CA GLY A 265 13.94 18.40 -5.44
C GLY A 265 14.85 17.17 -5.29
N GLU A 266 15.95 17.32 -4.56
CA GLU A 266 16.89 16.21 -4.27
C GLU A 266 16.19 15.08 -3.49
N ALA A 267 15.46 15.42 -2.43
CA ALA A 267 14.72 14.46 -1.62
C ALA A 267 13.61 13.76 -2.43
N ALA A 268 12.85 14.51 -3.24
CA ALA A 268 11.80 13.96 -4.09
C ALA A 268 12.34 12.93 -5.09
N ALA A 269 13.47 13.24 -5.73
CA ALA A 269 14.12 12.34 -6.67
C ALA A 269 14.68 11.07 -6.01
N GLU A 270 15.16 11.14 -4.77
CA GLU A 270 15.62 9.98 -4.03
C GLU A 270 14.46 9.09 -3.54
N ILE A 271 13.50 9.69 -2.84
CA ILE A 271 12.39 8.99 -2.19
C ILE A 271 11.48 8.33 -3.22
N SER A 272 11.11 9.03 -4.29
CA SER A 272 10.20 8.50 -5.31
C SER A 272 10.76 7.24 -6.01
N ARG A 273 12.09 7.11 -6.10
CA ARG A 273 12.75 5.94 -6.71
C ARG A 273 12.93 4.78 -5.74
N THR A 274 13.13 5.06 -4.46
CA THR A 274 13.49 4.03 -3.47
C THR A 274 12.31 3.52 -2.65
N SER A 275 11.25 4.32 -2.53
CA SER A 275 10.05 3.95 -1.78
C SER A 275 9.21 2.89 -2.51
N ALA A 276 8.72 1.90 -1.77
CA ALA A 276 7.75 0.94 -2.27
C ALA A 276 6.39 1.58 -2.66
N TYR A 277 6.13 2.79 -2.17
CA TYR A 277 4.95 3.60 -2.46
C TYR A 277 5.34 4.97 -3.04
N GLY A 278 6.42 5.00 -3.84
CA GLY A 278 6.88 6.20 -4.53
C GLY A 278 5.80 6.83 -5.41
N LEU A 279 5.77 8.16 -5.40
CA LEU A 279 4.83 8.99 -6.15
C LEU A 279 5.57 9.76 -7.25
N SER A 280 5.98 11.00 -6.98
CA SER A 280 6.58 11.86 -8.01
C SER A 280 7.95 12.38 -7.60
N SER A 281 8.87 12.51 -8.56
CA SER A 281 10.11 13.26 -8.38
C SER A 281 9.97 14.75 -8.68
N ALA A 282 8.82 15.18 -9.21
CA ALA A 282 8.56 16.58 -9.52
C ALA A 282 8.22 17.36 -8.25
N LEU A 283 8.44 18.68 -8.31
CA LEU A 283 7.91 19.62 -7.33
C LEU A 283 6.58 20.18 -7.82
N PHE A 284 5.73 20.58 -6.88
CA PHE A 284 4.39 21.09 -7.17
C PHE A 284 4.17 22.43 -6.48
N VAL A 285 3.39 23.31 -7.09
CA VAL A 285 2.90 24.55 -6.48
C VAL A 285 1.40 24.50 -6.31
N TRP A 286 0.92 25.17 -5.28
CA TRP A 286 -0.51 25.40 -5.10
C TRP A 286 -0.92 26.73 -5.72
N ARG A 287 -1.70 26.68 -6.81
CA ARG A 287 -2.16 27.85 -7.58
C ARG A 287 -3.65 27.72 -7.90
N ASP A 288 -4.42 28.78 -7.62
CA ASP A 288 -5.86 28.84 -7.90
C ASP A 288 -6.67 27.67 -7.32
N GLY A 289 -6.32 27.23 -6.10
CA GLY A 289 -7.01 26.12 -5.42
C GLY A 289 -6.66 24.73 -5.96
N ALA A 290 -5.58 24.59 -6.74
CA ALA A 290 -5.15 23.31 -7.30
C ALA A 290 -3.62 23.15 -7.28
N LEU A 291 -3.17 21.89 -7.25
CA LEU A 291 -1.77 21.55 -7.49
C LEU A 291 -1.43 21.71 -8.97
N ARG A 292 -0.27 22.29 -9.25
CA ARG A 292 0.35 22.34 -10.58
C ARG A 292 1.81 21.93 -10.47
N VAL A 293 2.38 21.39 -11.53
CA VAL A 293 3.82 21.09 -11.56
C VAL A 293 4.58 22.41 -11.46
N LEU A 294 5.65 22.42 -10.67
CA LEU A 294 6.60 23.51 -10.65
C LEU A 294 7.35 23.51 -11.97
N GLU A 295 7.05 24.47 -12.83
CA GLU A 295 7.89 24.76 -14.00
C GLU A 295 9.12 25.55 -13.54
N ASP A 296 10.24 25.32 -14.24
CA ASP A 296 11.51 26.02 -14.03
C ASP A 296 11.35 27.54 -14.20
#